data_AF-A0AAX0TUY6-F1
#
_entry.id   AF-A0AAX0TUY6-F1
#
_cell.length_a   1.000
_cell.length_b   1.000
_cell.length_c   1.000
_cell.angle_alpha   90.00
_cell.angle_beta   90.00
_cell.angle_gamma   90.00
#
_symmetry.space_group_name_H-M   'P 1'
#
loop_
_entity.id
_entity.type
_entity.pdbx_description
1 polymer ?
#
loop_
_entity_poly.entity_id
_entity_poly.type
_entity_poly.pdbx_seq_one_letter_code
_entity_poly.pdbx_strand_id
1 'polypeptide(L)' 'MKNAYIIDAIRTPFGRYAGGLAPVRADDLGAVPIKALMQRNPS' A
#
# COMPACT_ATOMS: atom_id res chain seq x y z
N MET A 1 -12.96 -2.74 27.30
CA MET A 1 -12.24 -3.27 26.12
C MET A 1 -12.79 -2.54 24.90
N LYS A 2 -11.96 -1.97 24.02
CA LYS A 2 -12.43 -1.34 22.76
C LYS A 2 -12.41 -2.37 21.64
N ASN A 3 -13.45 -2.39 20.83
CA ASN A 3 -13.50 -3.27 19.65
C ASN A 3 -12.61 -2.68 18.54
N ALA A 4 -11.84 -3.54 17.87
CA ALA A 4 -11.03 -3.18 16.72
C ALA A 4 -11.68 -3.71 15.45
N TYR A 5 -11.77 -2.86 14.44
CA TYR A 5 -12.37 -3.19 13.14
C TYR A 5 -11.41 -2.81 12.02
N ILE A 6 -11.45 -3.56 10.92
CA ILE A 6 -10.78 -3.20 9.67
C ILE A 6 -11.76 -2.36 8.87
N ILE A 7 -11.39 -1.12 8.55
CA ILE A 7 -12.26 -0.16 7.85
C ILE A 7 -11.91 0.01 6.37
N ASP A 8 -10.67 -0.26 5.99
CA ASP A 8 -10.18 -0.13 4.61
C ASP A 8 -8.93 -0.99 4.39
N ALA A 9 -8.68 -1.39 3.15
CA ALA A 9 -7.50 -2.16 2.76
C ALA A 9 -7.15 -1.89 1.29
N ILE A 10 -5.88 -1.59 1.00
CA ILE A 10 -5.36 -1.47 -0.36
C ILE A 10 -4.01 -2.13 -0.51
N ARG A 11 -3.58 -2.32 -1.75
CA ARG A 11 -2.29 -2.88 -2.11
C ARG A 11 -1.77 -2.30 -3.42
N THR A 12 -0.50 -2.54 -3.70
CA THR A 12 0.07 -2.36 -5.03
C THR A 12 -0.43 -3.45 -5.99
N PRO A 13 -0.28 -3.27 -7.31
CA PRO A 13 -0.32 -4.36 -8.26
C PRO A 13 0.77 -5.40 -7.96
N PHE A 14 0.59 -6.62 -8.48
CA PHE A 14 1.62 -7.64 -8.41
C PHE A 14 2.64 -7.44 -9.52
N GLY A 15 3.93 -7.34 -9.16
CA GLY A 15 5.03 -7.28 -10.12
C GLY A 15 5.39 -8.67 -10.65
N ARG A 16 5.76 -8.75 -11.93
CA ARG A 16 6.47 -9.91 -12.48
C ARG A 16 7.97 -9.76 -12.24
N TYR A 17 8.68 -10.88 -12.16
CA TYR A 17 10.15 -10.88 -12.14
C TYR A 17 10.69 -10.12 -13.35
N ALA A 18 11.68 -9.25 -13.12
CA ALA A 18 12.24 -8.33 -14.13
C ALA A 18 11.18 -7.48 -14.88
N GLY A 19 10.00 -7.27 -14.30
CA GLY A 19 8.89 -6.50 -14.88
C GLY A 19 8.85 -5.04 -14.43
N GLY A 20 7.68 -4.40 -14.59
CA GLY A 20 7.52 -2.95 -14.39
C GLY A 20 7.77 -2.42 -12.97
N LEU A 21 7.78 -3.28 -11.94
CA LEU A 21 8.12 -2.90 -10.56
C LEU A 21 9.57 -3.21 -10.19
N ALA A 22 10.33 -3.89 -11.05
CA ALA A 22 11.73 -4.23 -10.80
C ALA A 22 12.66 -3.04 -10.50
N PRO A 23 12.47 -1.83 -11.10
CA PRO A 23 13.34 -0.71 -10.79
C PRO A 23 12.96 0.03 -9.50
N VAL A 24 11.83 -0.30 -8.86
CA VAL A 24 11.35 0.39 -7.65
C VAL A 24 11.99 -0.25 -6.42
N ARG A 25 12.57 0.57 -5.53
CA ARG A 25 13.11 0.08 -4.27
C ARG A 25 11.98 -0.46 -3.37
N ALA A 26 12.25 -1.51 -2.62
CA ALA A 26 11.20 -2.23 -1.89
C ALA A 26 10.47 -1.38 -0.84
N ASP A 27 11.18 -0.48 -0.16
CA ASP A 27 10.64 0.49 0.80
C ASP A 27 9.82 1.59 0.11
N ASP A 28 10.29 2.13 -1.01
CA ASP A 28 9.50 3.07 -1.82
C ASP A 28 8.19 2.42 -2.30
N LEU A 29 8.26 1.17 -2.76
CA LEU A 29 7.08 0.39 -3.15
C LEU A 29 6.14 0.14 -1.96
N GLY A 30 6.70 -0.14 -0.78
CA GLY A 30 5.94 -0.34 0.46
C GLY A 30 5.23 0.93 0.96
N ALA A 31 5.78 2.11 0.67
CA ALA A 31 5.19 3.40 1.05
C ALA A 31 3.96 3.77 0.20
N VAL A 32 3.87 3.26 -1.05
CA VAL A 32 2.75 3.55 -1.98
C VAL A 32 1.37 3.27 -1.37
N PRO A 33 1.06 2.06 -0.85
CA PRO A 33 -0.26 1.77 -0.29
C PRO A 33 -0.55 2.57 0.99
N ILE A 34 0.46 2.90 1.79
CA ILE A 34 0.27 3.74 2.99
C ILE A 34 -0.16 5.14 2.58
N LYS A 35 0.57 5.76 1.64
CA LYS A 35 0.25 7.10 1.13
C LYS A 35 -1.15 7.16 0.52
N ALA A 36 -1.52 6.16 -0.27
CA ALA A 36 -2.84 6.11 -0.89
C ALA A 36 -3.97 5.84 0.14
N LEU A 37 -3.73 5.05 1.19
CA LEU A 37 -4.68 4.87 2.30
C LEU A 37 -4.92 6.19 3.05
N MET A 38 -3.85 6.93 3.35
CA MET A 38 -3.96 8.26 3.99
C MET A 38 -4.73 9.25 3.12
N GLN A 39 -4.53 9.22 1.80
CA GLN A 39 -5.28 10.06 0.86
C GLN A 39 -6.77 9.71 0.78
N ARG A 40 -7.11 8.41 0.88
CA ARG A 40 -8.50 7.94 0.91
C ARG A 40 -9.21 8.26 2.23
N ASN A 41 -8.45 8.41 3.32
CA ASN A 41 -8.95 8.63 4.67
C ASN A 41 -8.27 9.88 5.30
N PRO A 42 -8.63 11.10 4.87
CA PRO A 42 -7.94 12.34 5.28
C PRO A 42 -8.29 12.86 6.69
N SER A 43 -9.17 12.19 7.43
CA SER A 43 -9.81 12.68 8.67
C SER A 43 -9.35 11.96 9.92
#